data_AF-A0A0L0F5Y0-F1
#
_entry.id   AF-A0A0L0F5Y0-F1
#
_cell.length_a   1.000
_cell.length_b   1.000
_cell.length_c   1.000
_cell.angle_alpha   90.00
_cell.angle_beta   90.00
_cell.angle_gamma   90.00
#
_symmetry.space_group_name_H-M   'P 1'
#
loop_
_entity.id
_entity.type
_entity.pdbx_description
1 polymer ?
#
loop_
_entity_poly.entity_id
_entity_poly.type
_entity_poly.pdbx_seq_one_letter_code
_entity_poly.pdbx_strand_id
1 'polypeptide(L)'
;KLSPQQYPKNMPAPMVDVDAIEEFANETSIASKRFIALEKLGNGAYGEVFKGALFRQHGAPVLCAIKSLKEEHRLILAEKYVSVLE
;
A
#
# COMPACT_ATOMS: atom_id res chain seq x y z
N LYS A 1 -14.47 3.66 22.85
CA LYS A 1 -15.01 3.66 21.47
C LYS A 1 -13.91 4.21 20.56
N LEU A 2 -13.38 3.42 19.63
CA LEU A 2 -12.45 3.91 18.61
C LEU A 2 -13.30 4.61 17.55
N SER A 3 -13.32 5.95 17.55
CA SER A 3 -13.90 6.72 16.44
C SER A 3 -12.87 6.78 15.31
N PRO A 4 -13.24 6.48 14.06
CA PRO A 4 -12.35 6.71 12.93
C PRO A 4 -11.87 8.16 12.95
N GLN A 5 -10.56 8.34 12.91
CA GLN A 5 -9.99 9.68 12.79
C GLN A 5 -10.47 10.26 11.45
N GLN A 6 -11.20 11.38 11.50
CA GLN A 6 -11.66 12.05 10.29
C GLN A 6 -10.52 12.87 9.72
N TYR A 7 -10.07 12.50 8.52
CA TYR A 7 -9.08 13.26 7.77
C TYR A 7 -9.80 14.29 6.88
N PRO A 8 -9.38 15.56 6.85
CA PRO A 8 -9.91 16.56 5.93
C PRO A 8 -9.82 16.08 4.49
N LYS A 9 -10.86 16.36 3.69
CA LYS A 9 -10.75 16.21 2.23
C LYS A 9 -9.60 17.08 1.74
N ASN A 10 -8.74 16.53 0.89
CA ASN A 10 -7.53 17.17 0.36
C ASN A 10 -6.39 17.37 1.36
N MET A 11 -6.41 16.69 2.51
CA MET A 11 -5.18 16.59 3.30
C MET A 11 -4.13 15.84 2.46
N PRO A 12 -2.93 16.41 2.24
CA PRO A 12 -1.86 15.65 1.61
C PRO A 12 -1.64 14.39 2.43
N ALA A 13 -1.44 13.25 1.76
CA ALA A 13 -1.13 12.02 2.45
C ALA A 13 0.06 12.30 3.38
N PRO A 14 -0.01 11.92 4.67
CA PRO A 14 1.12 12.10 5.56
C PRO A 14 2.32 11.44 4.91
N MET A 15 3.41 12.20 4.76
CA MET A 15 4.68 11.64 4.36
C MET A 15 5.16 10.77 5.51
N VAL A 16 4.75 9.51 5.48
CA VAL A 16 5.42 8.48 6.27
C VAL A 16 6.78 8.35 5.62
N ASP A 17 7.81 8.63 6.40
CA ASP A 17 9.17 8.32 6.02
C ASP A 17 9.24 6.80 5.84
N VAL A 18 9.20 6.38 4.57
CA VAL A 18 9.25 4.97 4.19
C VAL A 18 10.61 4.38 4.57
N ASP A 19 11.64 5.23 4.67
CA ASP A 19 13.00 4.86 5.09
C ASP A 19 13.09 4.73 6.63
N ALA A 20 12.27 5.47 7.39
CA ALA A 20 12.09 5.25 8.83
C ALA A 20 11.35 3.93 9.15
N ILE A 21 10.70 3.33 8.14
CA ILE A 21 10.36 1.90 8.18
C ILE A 21 11.63 1.17 7.73
N GLU A 22 12.60 1.01 8.64
CA GLU A 22 13.96 0.44 8.40
C GLU A 22 14.00 -0.82 7.50
N GLU A 23 12.88 -1.52 7.36
CA GLU A 23 12.72 -2.76 6.62
C GLU A 23 12.38 -2.60 5.12
N PHE A 24 11.92 -1.43 4.68
CA PHE A 24 11.62 -1.17 3.25
C PHE A 24 12.81 -0.62 2.46
N ALA A 25 13.77 0.02 3.13
CA ALA A 25 14.93 0.66 2.49
C ALA A 25 15.85 -0.33 1.74
N ASN A 26 15.82 -1.62 2.08
CA ASN A 26 16.70 -2.65 1.50
C ASN A 26 16.03 -3.56 0.47
N GLU A 27 14.71 -3.46 0.24
CA GLU A 27 14.00 -4.32 -0.72
C GLU A 27 13.29 -3.48 -1.78
N THR A 28 14.02 -3.20 -2.86
CA THR A 28 13.53 -2.48 -4.06
C THR A 28 12.34 -3.18 -4.74
N SER A 29 12.04 -4.43 -4.35
CA SER A 29 10.77 -5.09 -4.67
C SER A 29 10.36 -6.01 -3.51
N ILE A 30 9.27 -5.69 -2.82
CA ILE A 30 8.59 -6.69 -2.00
C ILE A 30 7.97 -7.68 -2.98
N ALA A 31 8.61 -8.84 -3.11
CA ALA A 31 8.11 -9.91 -3.96
C ALA A 31 6.62 -10.15 -3.65
N SER A 32 5.80 -10.26 -4.69
CA SER A 32 4.34 -10.44 -4.60
C SER A 32 3.88 -11.64 -3.75
N LYS A 33 4.82 -12.50 -3.38
CA LYS A 33 4.65 -13.67 -2.50
C LYS A 33 4.67 -13.34 -1.01
N ARG A 34 4.95 -12.10 -0.60
CA ARG A 34 5.00 -11.68 0.82
C ARG A 34 3.71 -11.05 1.33
N PHE A 35 2.73 -10.80 0.48
CA PHE A 35 1.43 -10.31 0.90
C PHE A 35 0.33 -11.32 0.59
N ILE A 36 -0.65 -11.41 1.48
CA ILE A 36 -1.88 -12.15 1.25
C ILE A 36 -3.04 -11.18 1.42
N ALA A 37 -3.89 -11.08 0.40
CA ALA A 37 -5.19 -10.43 0.51
C ALA A 37 -6.15 -11.37 1.23
N LEU A 38 -6.76 -10.89 2.31
CA LEU A 38 -7.63 -11.68 3.18
C LEU A 38 -9.10 -11.38 2.89
N GLU A 39 -9.52 -10.14 3.15
CA GLU A 39 -10.92 -9.73 3.11
C GLU A 39 -11.05 -8.40 2.36
N LYS A 40 -12.05 -8.26 1.48
CA LYS A 40 -12.33 -6.98 0.81
C LYS A 40 -12.94 -6.01 1.81
N LEU A 41 -12.28 -4.86 2.02
CA LEU A 41 -12.75 -3.79 2.89
C LEU A 41 -13.60 -2.77 2.14
N GLY A 42 -13.35 -2.58 0.84
CA GLY A 42 -14.11 -1.61 0.07
C GLY A 42 -13.75 -1.53 -1.40
N ASN A 43 -14.54 -0.73 -2.11
CA ASN A 43 -14.39 -0.41 -3.52
C ASN A 43 -14.63 1.09 -3.68
N GLY A 44 -13.90 1.72 -4.60
CA GLY A 44 -14.07 3.13 -4.95
C GLY A 44 -13.61 3.44 -6.36
N ALA A 45 -13.54 4.73 -6.68
CA ALA A 45 -13.21 5.23 -8.02
C ALA A 45 -11.93 4.58 -8.59
N TYR A 46 -10.90 4.43 -7.75
CA TYR A 46 -9.58 3.96 -8.14
C TYR A 46 -9.39 2.44 -8.12
N GLY A 47 -10.35 1.68 -7.60
CA GLY A 47 -10.23 0.22 -7.47
C GLY A 47 -10.73 -0.30 -6.13
N GLU A 48 -10.06 -1.33 -5.62
CA GLU A 48 -10.50 -2.11 -4.46
C GLU A 48 -9.46 -2.07 -3.34
N VAL A 49 -9.92 -2.17 -2.10
CA VAL A 49 -9.06 -2.23 -0.91
C VAL A 49 -9.38 -3.51 -0.16
N PHE A 50 -8.32 -4.23 0.21
CA PHE A 50 -8.39 -5.48 0.97
C PHE A 50 -7.62 -5.32 2.28
N LYS A 51 -8.10 -5.97 3.33
CA LYS A 51 -7.31 -6.30 4.51
C LYS A 51 -6.25 -7.28 4.05
N GLY A 52 -4.99 -6.97 4.32
CA GLY A 52 -3.86 -7.80 3.98
C GLY A 52 -3.02 -8.16 5.20
N ALA A 53 -2.14 -9.14 4.99
CA ALA A 53 -1.05 -9.44 5.90
C ALA A 53 0.26 -9.42 5.11
N LEU A 54 1.26 -8.71 5.63
CA LEU A 54 2.63 -8.71 5.14
C LEU A 54 3.46 -9.68 5.97
N PHE A 55 4.03 -10.70 5.32
CA PHE A 55 4.88 -11.70 5.93
C PHE A 55 6.34 -11.30 5.76
N ARG A 56 7.01 -11.02 6.87
CA ARG A 56 8.45 -10.74 6.93
C ARG A 56 9.22 -12.05 7.03
N GLN A 57 10.47 -12.11 6.53
CA GLN A 57 11.26 -13.36 6.51
C GLN A 57 11.38 -14.00 7.90
N HIS A 58 11.43 -13.17 8.95
CA HIS A 58 11.46 -13.60 10.34
C HIS A 58 10.58 -12.66 11.18
N GLY A 59 9.29 -12.98 11.33
CA GLY A 59 8.40 -12.18 12.18
C GLY A 59 6.93 -12.56 12.08
N ALA A 60 6.14 -12.01 13.00
CA ALA A 60 4.69 -12.08 12.93
C ALA A 60 4.18 -11.30 11.72
N PRO A 61 3.09 -11.75 11.06
CA PRO A 61 2.50 -11.01 9.95
C PRO A 61 2.01 -9.64 10.41
N VAL A 62 2.34 -8.59 9.65
CA VAL A 62 1.87 -7.23 9.92
C VAL A 62 0.59 -6.98 9.14
N LEU A 63 -0.47 -6.53 9.81
CA LEU A 63 -1.71 -6.16 9.14
C LEU A 63 -1.51 -4.90 8.29
N CYS A 64 -2.00 -4.95 7.05
CA CYS A 64 -1.89 -3.84 6.10
C CYS A 64 -3.18 -3.69 5.27
N ALA A 65 -3.27 -2.60 4.52
CA ALA A 65 -4.28 -2.43 3.47
C ALA A 65 -3.63 -2.66 2.11
N ILE A 66 -4.15 -3.60 1.33
CA ILE A 66 -3.70 -3.86 -0.05
C ILE A 66 -4.66 -3.16 -0.99
N LYS A 67 -4.14 -2.24 -1.81
CA LYS A 67 -4.93 -1.51 -2.80
C LYS A 67 -4.71 -2.09 -4.19
N SER A 68 -5.75 -2.71 -4.75
CA SER A 68 -5.77 -3.13 -6.15
C SER A 68 -6.31 -1.98 -6.99
N LEU A 69 -5.52 -1.53 -7.96
CA LEU A 69 -5.90 -0.44 -8.85
C LEU A 69 -6.60 -0.99 -10.09
N LYS A 70 -7.58 -0.24 -10.60
CA LYS A 70 -8.07 -0.47 -11.96
C LYS A 70 -6.94 -0.22 -12.97
N GLU A 71 -7.03 -0.87 -14.12
CA GLU A 71 -5.96 -0.90 -15.13
C GLU A 71 -5.53 0.50 -15.56
N GLU A 72 -6.48 1.39 -15.82
CA GLU A 72 -6.24 2.78 -16.22
C GLU A 72 -5.40 3.55 -15.18
N HIS A 73 -5.59 3.28 -13.89
CA HIS A 73 -4.85 3.93 -12.82
C HIS A 73 -3.49 3.28 -12.56
N ARG A 74 -3.36 1.97 -12.85
CA ARG A 74 -2.09 1.25 -12.79
C ARG A 74 -1.10 1.78 -13.84
N LEU A 75 -1.58 2.01 -15.07
CA LEU A 75 -0.76 2.56 -16.15
C LEU A 75 -0.24 3.97 -15.84
N ILE A 76 -1.12 4.86 -15.34
CA ILE A 76 -0.74 6.23 -14.94
C ILE A 76 0.35 6.25 -13.86
N LEU A 77 0.28 5.32 -12.89
CA LEU A 77 1.28 5.20 -11.84
C LEU A 77 2.62 4.69 -12.38
N ALA A 78 2.61 3.70 -13.26
CA ALA A 78 3.81 3.20 -13.91
C ALA A 78 4.50 4.31 -14.72
N GLU A 79 3.75 5.06 -15.53
CA GLU A 79 4.28 6.17 -16.32
C GLU A 79 4.86 7.31 -15.48
N LYS A 80 4.28 7.61 -14.30
CA LYS A 80 4.71 8.73 -13.46
C LYS A 80 5.85 8.42 -12.50
N TYR A 81 5.98 7.17 -12.05
CA TYR A 81 6.89 6.83 -10.94
C TYR A 81 7.85 5.68 -11.25
N VAL A 82 7.61 4.87 -12.29
CA VAL A 82 8.54 3.80 -12.70
C VAL A 82 9.48 4.27 -13.82
N SER A 83 9.09 5.29 -14.59
CA SER A 83 9.96 5.95 -15.58
C SER A 83 11.11 6.77 -14.98
N VAL A 84 11.22 6.85 -13.64
CA VAL A 84 12.29 7.56 -12.92
C VAL A 84 13.47 6.62 -12.57
N LEU A 85 13.43 5.36 -13.03
CA LEU A 85 14.46 4.35 -12.77
C LEU A 85 15.35 4.02 -13.99
N GLU A 86 15.36 4.85 -15.03
CA GLU A 86 16.35 4.77 -16.13
C GLU A 86 17.42 5.87 -16.02
#